data_AF-A0A350XPH3-F1
#
_entry.id   AF-A0A350XPH3-F1
#
_cell.length_a   1.000
_cell.length_b   1.000
_cell.length_c   1.000
_cell.angle_alpha   90.00
_cell.angle_beta   90.00
_cell.angle_gamma   90.00
#
_symmetry.space_group_name_H-M   'P 1'
#
loop_
_entity.id
_entity.type
_entity.pdbx_description
1 polymer ?
#
loop_
_entity_poly.entity_id
_entity_poly.type
_entity_poly.pdbx_seq_one_letter_code
_entity_poly.pdbx_strand_id
1 'polypeptide(L)'
;EIPAVIRDGDDQGRLVEAVVENVQREDLDPLEEAAAYRTLMEDFGMNHEQVATRVGKSRSTVTNSVRLLGLPGAIQTLLVAGKISAGAARALLGTDDTAYAVRIANKAAAEGWSVRQVEEAVRARQGAEAVVEKKPPRVRKDRAAQIIALEARLGERLGSPVHIEYTRRGGGRMSIRFGSLDDLERIYRSLLGG
;
A
#
# COMPACT_ATOMS: atom_id res chain seq x y z
N GLU A 1 -40.28 -10.05 -47.19
CA GLU A 1 -39.25 -9.14 -46.68
C GLU A 1 -39.21 -9.23 -45.17
N ILE A 2 -38.04 -9.47 -44.59
CA ILE A 2 -37.88 -9.53 -43.13
C ILE A 2 -37.52 -8.11 -42.67
N PRO A 3 -38.31 -7.47 -41.79
CA PRO A 3 -37.99 -6.15 -41.31
C PRO A 3 -36.84 -6.25 -40.32
N ALA A 4 -35.64 -5.79 -40.71
CA ALA A 4 -34.50 -5.66 -39.82
C ALA A 4 -34.41 -4.21 -39.32
N VAL A 5 -34.54 -4.02 -38.01
CA VAL A 5 -34.22 -2.76 -37.35
C VAL A 5 -32.76 -2.84 -36.94
N ILE A 6 -31.90 -2.09 -37.62
CA ILE A 6 -30.50 -1.93 -37.20
C ILE A 6 -30.52 -1.03 -35.96
N ARG A 7 -30.23 -1.62 -34.78
CA ARG A 7 -30.04 -0.91 -33.51
C ARG A 7 -28.57 -1.01 -33.13
N ASP A 8 -27.77 -0.07 -33.62
CA ASP A 8 -26.33 -0.01 -33.33
C ASP A 8 -26.01 0.11 -31.81
N GLY A 9 -27.00 0.51 -30.98
CA GLY A 9 -26.85 0.59 -29.52
C GLY A 9 -27.11 -0.71 -28.74
N ASP A 10 -27.77 -1.72 -29.33
CA ASP A 10 -28.09 -2.99 -28.65
C ASP A 10 -26.85 -3.90 -28.57
N ASP A 11 -26.01 -3.89 -29.61
CA ASP A 11 -24.82 -4.75 -29.69
C ASP A 11 -23.74 -4.37 -28.66
N GLN A 12 -23.51 -3.07 -28.44
CA GLN A 12 -22.56 -2.62 -27.43
C GLN A 12 -23.02 -2.98 -26.01
N GLY A 13 -24.32 -2.88 -25.73
CA GLY A 13 -24.91 -3.32 -24.46
C GLY A 13 -24.75 -4.83 -24.25
N ARG A 14 -24.98 -5.64 -25.29
CA ARG A 14 -24.79 -7.09 -25.25
C ARG A 14 -23.33 -7.50 -25.03
N LEU A 15 -22.38 -6.78 -25.64
CA LEU A 15 -20.95 -7.01 -25.40
C LEU A 15 -20.55 -6.68 -23.96
N VAL A 16 -21.06 -5.59 -23.40
CA VAL A 16 -20.84 -5.24 -21.98
C VAL A 16 -21.36 -6.35 -21.07
N GLU A 17 -22.59 -6.80 -21.27
CA GLU A 17 -23.18 -7.88 -20.45
C GLU A 17 -22.37 -9.17 -20.54
N ALA A 18 -21.88 -9.52 -21.74
CA ALA A 18 -21.02 -10.70 -21.91
C ALA A 18 -19.69 -10.60 -21.13
N VAL A 19 -19.07 -9.41 -21.11
CA VAL A 19 -17.85 -9.18 -20.30
C VAL A 19 -18.16 -9.27 -18.81
N VAL A 20 -19.26 -8.67 -18.35
CA VAL A 20 -19.67 -8.70 -16.94
C VAL A 20 -20.01 -10.11 -16.48
N GLU A 21 -20.72 -10.90 -17.29
CA GLU A 21 -21.03 -12.30 -16.99
C GLU A 21 -19.76 -13.14 -16.87
N ASN A 22 -18.80 -12.96 -17.78
CA ASN A 22 -17.50 -13.64 -17.69
C ASN A 22 -16.75 -13.27 -16.41
N VAL A 23 -16.78 -12.00 -16.00
CA VAL A 23 -16.15 -11.52 -14.75
C VAL A 23 -16.77 -12.12 -13.49
N GLN A 24 -18.06 -12.45 -13.51
CA GLN A 24 -18.75 -13.02 -12.35
C GLN A 24 -18.48 -14.51 -12.14
N ARG A 25 -17.66 -15.14 -12.98
CA ARG A 25 -17.22 -16.52 -12.78
C ARG A 25 -16.28 -16.64 -11.59
N GLU A 26 -16.41 -17.71 -10.82
CA GLU A 26 -15.66 -17.91 -9.56
C GLU A 26 -14.19 -18.33 -9.77
N ASP A 27 -13.77 -18.64 -11.00
CA ASP A 27 -12.47 -19.25 -11.32
C ASP A 27 -11.45 -18.32 -12.00
N LEU A 28 -11.75 -17.02 -12.13
CA LEU A 28 -10.83 -16.05 -12.73
C LEU A 28 -9.58 -15.80 -11.89
N ASP A 29 -8.43 -15.79 -12.56
CA ASP A 29 -7.18 -15.30 -11.96
C ASP A 29 -7.27 -13.76 -11.72
N PRO A 30 -6.62 -13.22 -10.67
CA PRO A 30 -6.62 -11.78 -10.42
C PRO A 30 -6.20 -10.89 -11.60
N LEU A 31 -5.36 -11.37 -12.52
CA LEU A 31 -4.98 -10.61 -13.72
C LEU A 31 -6.04 -10.66 -14.82
N GLU A 32 -6.78 -11.75 -14.94
CA GLU A 32 -7.89 -11.87 -15.89
C GLU A 32 -9.05 -10.96 -15.47
N GLU A 33 -9.39 -10.97 -14.18
CA GLU A 33 -10.37 -10.06 -13.59
C GLU A 33 -9.97 -8.60 -13.84
N ALA A 34 -8.70 -8.26 -13.58
CA ALA A 34 -8.18 -6.92 -13.82
C ALA A 34 -8.26 -6.51 -15.30
N ALA A 35 -7.93 -7.42 -16.22
CA ALA A 35 -7.98 -7.16 -17.66
C ALA A 35 -9.41 -6.88 -18.12
N ALA A 36 -10.39 -7.66 -17.64
CA ALA A 36 -11.79 -7.43 -17.94
C ALA A 36 -12.30 -6.08 -17.39
N TYR A 37 -11.89 -5.68 -16.18
CA TYR A 37 -12.19 -4.35 -15.66
C TYR A 37 -11.60 -3.24 -16.54
N ARG A 38 -10.36 -3.40 -17.03
CA ARG A 38 -9.73 -2.44 -17.93
C ARG A 38 -10.49 -2.36 -19.26
N THR A 39 -10.92 -3.48 -19.84
CA THR A 39 -11.77 -3.53 -21.04
C THR A 39 -13.07 -2.75 -20.84
N LEU A 40 -13.77 -2.94 -19.71
CA LEU A 40 -14.97 -2.16 -19.37
C LEU A 40 -14.71 -0.65 -19.32
N MET A 41 -13.52 -0.23 -18.90
CA MET A 41 -13.16 1.19 -18.83
C MET A 41 -12.72 1.78 -20.17
N GLU A 42 -11.83 1.09 -20.88
CA GLU A 42 -11.19 1.60 -22.11
C GLU A 42 -12.11 1.47 -23.32
N ASP A 43 -12.77 0.32 -23.49
CA ASP A 43 -13.56 0.02 -24.69
C ASP A 43 -15.00 0.50 -24.57
N PHE A 44 -15.54 0.55 -23.34
CA PHE A 44 -16.93 0.94 -23.07
C PHE A 44 -17.07 2.26 -22.31
N GLY A 45 -15.95 2.94 -22.02
CA GLY A 45 -15.93 4.27 -21.42
C GLY A 45 -16.43 4.33 -19.98
N MET A 46 -16.50 3.21 -19.26
CA MET A 46 -16.96 3.18 -17.89
C MET A 46 -15.90 3.73 -16.93
N ASN A 47 -16.34 4.46 -15.91
CA ASN A 47 -15.46 4.82 -14.81
C ASN A 47 -15.40 3.70 -13.75
N HIS A 48 -14.48 3.82 -12.80
CA HIS A 48 -14.24 2.81 -11.76
C HIS A 48 -15.48 2.52 -10.89
N GLU A 49 -16.35 3.52 -10.67
CA GLU A 49 -17.56 3.38 -9.86
C GLU A 49 -18.67 2.65 -10.62
N GLN A 50 -18.80 2.91 -11.93
CA GLN A 50 -19.72 2.21 -12.82
C GLN A 50 -19.34 0.73 -12.95
N VAL A 51 -18.05 0.43 -13.17
CA VAL A 51 -17.55 -0.96 -13.21
C VAL A 51 -17.82 -1.67 -11.87
N ALA A 52 -17.49 -1.03 -10.75
CA ALA A 52 -17.71 -1.58 -9.41
C ALA A 52 -19.19 -1.92 -9.15
N THR A 53 -20.10 -1.01 -9.52
CA THR A 53 -21.55 -1.23 -9.42
C THR A 53 -21.99 -2.42 -10.27
N ARG A 54 -21.49 -2.55 -11.50
CA ARG A 54 -21.90 -3.61 -12.43
C ARG A 54 -21.42 -5.00 -12.02
N VAL A 55 -20.24 -5.07 -11.41
CA VAL A 55 -19.61 -6.34 -11.00
C VAL A 55 -19.82 -6.66 -9.51
N GLY A 56 -20.61 -5.85 -8.79
CA GLY A 56 -20.96 -6.08 -7.38
C GLY A 56 -19.76 -5.97 -6.42
N LYS A 57 -18.77 -5.14 -6.74
CA LYS A 57 -17.56 -4.93 -5.94
C LYS A 57 -17.45 -3.49 -5.45
N SER A 58 -16.50 -3.22 -4.57
CA SER A 58 -16.19 -1.84 -4.19
C SER A 58 -15.35 -1.15 -5.25
N ARG A 59 -15.49 0.18 -5.39
CA ARG A 59 -14.65 1.00 -6.27
C ARG A 59 -13.15 0.79 -6.00
N SER A 60 -12.76 0.65 -4.73
CA SER A 60 -11.36 0.42 -4.35
C SER A 60 -10.87 -0.96 -4.77
N THR A 61 -11.71 -2.00 -4.72
CA THR A 61 -11.40 -3.33 -5.26
C THR A 61 -11.08 -3.25 -6.75
N VAL A 62 -11.96 -2.66 -7.56
CA VAL A 62 -11.75 -2.51 -9.02
C VAL A 62 -10.46 -1.75 -9.31
N THR A 63 -10.24 -0.63 -8.60
CA THR A 63 -9.02 0.18 -8.75
C THR A 63 -7.76 -0.65 -8.44
N ASN A 64 -7.81 -1.42 -7.35
CA ASN A 64 -6.71 -2.25 -6.90
C ASN A 64 -6.41 -3.40 -7.86
N SER A 65 -7.44 -4.04 -8.43
CA SER A 65 -7.28 -5.09 -9.43
C SER A 65 -6.64 -4.53 -10.70
N VAL A 66 -7.18 -3.44 -11.26
CA VAL A 66 -6.61 -2.82 -12.49
C VAL A 66 -5.15 -2.42 -12.32
N ARG A 67 -4.76 -1.91 -11.14
CA ARG A 67 -3.37 -1.55 -10.86
C ARG A 67 -2.39 -2.73 -10.93
N LEU A 68 -2.84 -3.97 -10.74
CA LEU A 68 -1.99 -5.17 -10.87
C LEU A 68 -1.42 -5.33 -12.28
N LEU A 69 -2.14 -4.84 -13.30
CA LEU A 69 -1.69 -4.88 -14.69
C LEU A 69 -0.46 -4.00 -14.94
N GLY A 70 -0.19 -3.04 -14.05
CA GLY A 70 1.01 -2.21 -14.08
C GLY A 70 2.26 -2.88 -13.48
N LEU A 71 2.13 -4.08 -12.90
CA LEU A 71 3.27 -4.80 -12.35
C LEU A 71 4.19 -5.33 -13.46
N PRO A 72 5.51 -5.42 -13.22
CA PRO A 72 6.43 -6.13 -14.09
C PRO A 72 5.98 -7.57 -14.36
N GLY A 73 6.17 -8.05 -15.60
CA GLY A 73 5.72 -9.39 -16.02
C GLY A 73 6.21 -10.53 -15.12
N ALA A 74 7.42 -10.43 -14.57
CA ALA A 74 7.94 -11.41 -13.61
C ALA A 74 7.09 -11.53 -12.33
N ILE A 75 6.53 -10.42 -11.85
CA ILE A 75 5.67 -10.39 -10.66
C ILE A 75 4.28 -10.92 -11.01
N GLN A 76 3.77 -10.56 -12.19
CA GLN A 76 2.51 -11.10 -12.73
C GLN A 76 2.55 -12.64 -12.83
N THR A 77 3.64 -13.21 -13.33
CA THR A 77 3.81 -14.68 -13.38
C THR A 77 3.75 -15.33 -11.99
N LEU A 78 4.34 -14.70 -10.97
CA LEU A 78 4.28 -15.22 -9.59
C LEU A 78 2.88 -15.13 -9.00
N LEU A 79 2.11 -14.10 -9.34
CA LEU A 79 0.73 -13.92 -8.92
C LEU A 79 -0.17 -15.00 -9.54
N VAL A 80 -0.09 -15.20 -10.85
CA VAL A 80 -0.86 -16.23 -11.58
C VAL A 80 -0.55 -17.63 -11.07
N ALA A 81 0.73 -17.88 -10.76
CA ALA A 81 1.15 -19.15 -10.18
C ALA A 81 0.73 -19.34 -8.71
N GLY A 82 0.01 -18.38 -8.10
CA GLY A 82 -0.42 -18.41 -6.70
C GLY A 82 0.71 -18.33 -5.68
N LYS A 83 1.94 -17.99 -6.10
CA LYS A 83 3.13 -17.94 -5.22
C LYS A 83 3.17 -16.69 -4.35
N ILE A 84 2.47 -15.64 -4.78
CA ILE A 84 2.23 -14.42 -4.00
C ILE A 84 0.74 -14.08 -4.07
N SER A 85 0.20 -13.52 -3.00
CA SER A 85 -1.19 -13.07 -3.00
C SER A 85 -1.36 -11.75 -3.75
N ALA A 86 -2.57 -11.44 -4.20
CA ALA A 86 -2.91 -10.14 -4.77
C ALA A 86 -2.61 -8.98 -3.79
N GLY A 87 -2.72 -9.20 -2.47
CA GLY A 87 -2.30 -8.23 -1.45
C GLY A 87 -0.80 -7.94 -1.49
N ALA A 88 0.02 -8.99 -1.55
CA ALA A 88 1.47 -8.84 -1.66
C ALA A 88 1.88 -8.18 -2.99
N ALA A 89 1.26 -8.58 -4.09
CA ALA A 89 1.48 -7.97 -5.40
C ALA A 89 1.15 -6.46 -5.39
N ARG A 90 0.04 -6.05 -4.76
CA ARG A 90 -0.31 -4.63 -4.61
C ARG A 90 0.69 -3.84 -3.77
N ALA A 91 1.24 -4.43 -2.70
CA ALA A 91 2.24 -3.76 -1.89
C ALA A 91 3.49 -3.39 -2.70
N LEU A 92 3.85 -4.19 -3.70
CA LEU A 92 5.00 -3.95 -4.58
C LEU A 92 4.80 -2.75 -5.52
N LEU A 93 3.57 -2.34 -5.81
CA LEU A 93 3.27 -1.10 -6.54
C LEU A 93 3.58 0.16 -5.74
N GLY A 94 3.94 0.03 -4.46
CA GLY A 94 4.40 1.17 -3.67
C GLY A 94 5.75 1.70 -4.14
N THR A 95 6.63 0.88 -4.70
CA THR A 95 8.00 1.32 -5.07
C THR A 95 8.12 1.56 -6.57
N ASP A 96 8.79 2.66 -6.93
CA ASP A 96 9.13 2.97 -8.32
C ASP A 96 10.34 2.14 -8.81
N ASP A 97 11.10 1.53 -7.89
CA ASP A 97 12.23 0.66 -8.19
C ASP A 97 11.75 -0.73 -8.61
N THR A 98 11.53 -0.87 -9.92
CA THR A 98 11.08 -2.12 -10.57
C THR A 98 11.99 -3.32 -10.26
N ALA A 99 13.32 -3.12 -10.25
CA ALA A 99 14.26 -4.20 -9.98
C ALA A 99 14.18 -4.67 -8.52
N TYR A 100 14.01 -3.73 -7.58
CA TYR A 100 13.76 -4.04 -6.19
C TYR A 100 12.42 -4.77 -6.00
N ALA A 101 11.34 -4.31 -6.63
CA ALA A 101 10.03 -4.95 -6.57
C ALA A 101 10.10 -6.43 -7.00
N VAL A 102 10.75 -6.72 -8.14
CA VAL A 102 10.94 -8.09 -8.63
C VAL A 102 11.75 -8.94 -7.64
N ARG A 103 12.81 -8.38 -7.04
CA ARG A 103 13.61 -9.10 -6.05
C ARG A 103 12.80 -9.43 -4.79
N ILE A 104 11.98 -8.50 -4.30
CA ILE A 104 11.11 -8.75 -3.14
C ILE A 104 10.02 -9.76 -3.50
N ALA A 105 9.43 -9.69 -4.69
CA ALA A 105 8.45 -10.68 -5.15
C ALA A 105 9.00 -12.11 -5.13
N ASN A 106 10.20 -12.30 -5.70
CA ASN A 106 10.87 -13.60 -5.70
C ASN A 106 11.19 -14.10 -4.29
N LYS A 107 11.64 -13.20 -3.41
CA LYS A 107 11.91 -13.54 -2.01
C LYS A 107 10.62 -13.92 -1.26
N ALA A 108 9.55 -13.16 -1.46
CA ALA A 108 8.25 -13.43 -0.88
C ALA A 108 7.69 -14.79 -1.33
N ALA A 109 7.83 -15.12 -2.62
CA ALA A 109 7.43 -16.40 -3.18
C ALA A 109 8.26 -17.58 -2.63
N ALA A 110 9.56 -17.39 -2.41
CA ALA A 110 10.45 -18.44 -1.90
C ALA A 110 10.29 -18.69 -0.40
N GLU A 111 10.06 -17.63 0.38
CA GLU A 111 10.02 -17.68 1.85
C GLU A 111 8.59 -17.65 2.42
N GLY A 112 7.55 -17.61 1.58
CA GLY A 112 6.15 -17.59 2.00
C GLY A 112 5.77 -16.35 2.81
N TRP A 113 6.20 -15.17 2.36
CA TRP A 113 5.97 -13.93 3.11
C TRP A 113 4.49 -13.55 3.17
N SER A 114 4.08 -13.04 4.34
CA SER A 114 2.81 -12.34 4.51
C SER A 114 2.81 -10.98 3.80
N VAL A 115 1.61 -10.47 3.51
CA VAL A 115 1.41 -9.14 2.91
C VAL A 115 2.13 -8.06 3.71
N ARG A 116 2.04 -8.13 5.04
CA ARG A 116 2.69 -7.17 5.95
C ARG A 116 4.21 -7.16 5.81
N GLN A 117 4.85 -8.31 5.64
CA GLN A 117 6.30 -8.39 5.44
C GLN A 117 6.72 -7.74 4.10
N VAL A 118 5.92 -7.91 3.05
CA VAL A 118 6.15 -7.26 1.75
C VAL A 118 5.98 -5.73 1.88
N GLU A 119 4.91 -5.27 2.53
CA GLU A 119 4.68 -3.84 2.81
C GLU A 119 5.82 -3.22 3.62
N GLU A 120 6.30 -3.90 4.66
CA GLU A 120 7.42 -3.45 5.48
C GLU A 120 8.72 -3.36 4.65
N ALA A 121 8.99 -4.32 3.77
CA ALA A 121 10.15 -4.28 2.88
C ALA A 121 10.09 -3.09 1.90
N VAL A 122 8.93 -2.89 1.26
CA VAL A 122 8.71 -1.76 0.34
C VAL A 122 8.82 -0.42 1.07
N ARG A 123 8.19 -0.29 2.25
CA ARG A 123 8.27 0.93 3.07
C ARG A 123 9.69 1.22 3.55
N ALA A 124 10.46 0.19 3.93
CA ALA A 124 11.86 0.35 4.32
C ALA A 124 12.72 0.89 3.16
N ARG A 125 12.38 0.55 1.91
CA ARG A 125 13.04 1.08 0.70
C ARG A 125 12.62 2.52 0.39
N GLN A 126 11.34 2.85 0.48
CA GLN A 126 10.84 4.23 0.29
C GLN A 126 11.39 5.20 1.35
N GLY A 127 11.51 4.76 2.61
CA GLY A 127 12.22 5.53 3.67
C GLY A 127 13.74 5.60 3.47
N ALA A 128 14.27 4.84 2.49
CA ALA A 128 15.67 4.76 2.11
C ALA A 128 15.98 5.38 0.73
N GLU A 129 15.01 6.02 0.05
CA GLU A 129 15.27 6.83 -1.15
C GLU A 129 15.97 8.17 -0.86
N ALA A 130 16.29 8.43 0.40
CA ALA A 130 17.49 9.18 0.72
C ALA A 130 18.62 8.20 1.06
N VAL A 131 19.62 8.18 0.18
CA VAL A 131 20.96 7.55 0.26
C VAL A 131 21.10 6.27 -0.58
N VAL A 132 21.49 6.49 -1.83
CA VAL A 132 22.25 5.54 -2.64
C VAL A 132 23.63 5.32 -1.98
N GLU A 133 24.00 4.04 -1.93
CA GLU A 133 25.31 3.44 -1.70
C GLU A 133 26.00 3.45 -0.30
N LYS A 134 26.20 2.20 0.14
CA LYS A 134 27.40 1.58 0.75
C LYS A 134 27.71 1.78 2.25
N LYS A 135 27.91 0.60 2.86
CA LYS A 135 28.41 0.21 4.20
C LYS A 135 27.50 0.44 5.42
N PRO A 136 27.41 -0.54 6.34
CA PRO A 136 26.54 -0.44 7.50
C PRO A 136 27.19 0.49 8.55
N PRO A 137 26.51 1.50 9.10
CA PRO A 137 27.08 2.24 10.21
C PRO A 137 26.54 1.71 11.52
N ARG A 138 27.44 1.09 12.30
CA ARG A 138 27.29 0.82 13.74
C ARG A 138 26.88 2.06 14.55
N VAL A 139 27.11 3.27 14.01
CA VAL A 139 26.77 4.59 14.58
C VAL A 139 25.25 4.78 14.83
N ARG A 140 24.36 4.13 14.07
CA ARG A 140 22.91 4.31 14.23
C ARG A 140 22.36 3.72 15.54
N LYS A 141 22.98 2.65 16.04
CA LYS A 141 22.53 1.97 17.27
C LYS A 141 22.80 2.83 18.51
N ASP A 142 23.94 3.52 18.53
CA ASP A 142 24.35 4.34 19.67
C ASP A 142 23.50 5.62 19.80
N ARG A 143 23.17 6.28 18.68
CA ARG A 143 22.25 7.45 18.71
C ARG A 143 20.81 7.06 19.05
N ALA A 144 20.32 5.94 18.55
CA ALA A 144 19.00 5.46 18.93
C ALA A 144 18.92 5.12 20.43
N ALA A 145 19.96 4.48 20.99
CA ALA A 145 20.04 4.19 22.42
C ALA A 145 20.08 5.46 23.28
N GLN A 146 20.81 6.50 22.86
CA GLN A 146 20.86 7.79 23.56
C GLN A 146 19.50 8.51 23.58
N ILE A 147 18.76 8.46 22.47
CA ILE A 147 17.42 9.07 22.39
C ILE A 147 16.42 8.31 23.25
N ILE A 148 16.44 6.97 23.21
CA ILE A 148 15.56 6.14 24.07
C ILE A 148 15.85 6.40 25.56
N ALA A 149 17.13 6.53 25.94
CA ALA A 149 17.49 6.89 27.30
C ALA A 149 17.02 8.31 27.69
N LEU A 150 17.01 9.25 26.74
CA LEU A 150 16.52 10.60 26.96
C LEU A 150 14.99 10.66 27.09
N GLU A 151 14.26 9.92 26.24
CA GLU A 151 12.80 9.74 26.34
C GLU A 151 12.42 9.17 27.71
N ALA A 152 13.11 8.13 28.17
CA ALA A 152 12.86 7.51 29.48
C ALA A 152 13.08 8.50 30.64
N ARG A 153 14.19 9.24 30.65
CA ARG A 153 14.50 10.22 31.72
C ARG A 153 13.53 11.40 31.71
N LEU A 154 13.13 11.88 30.54
CA LEU A 154 12.14 12.95 30.42
C LEU A 154 10.75 12.46 30.84
N GLY A 155 10.39 11.22 30.48
CA GLY A 155 9.13 10.61 30.90
C GLY A 155 9.03 10.43 32.40
N GLU A 156 10.11 9.99 33.05
CA GLU A 156 10.18 9.86 34.51
C GLU A 156 10.03 11.22 35.22
N ARG A 157 10.71 12.27 34.72
CA ARG A 157 10.64 13.61 35.31
C ARG A 157 9.31 14.33 35.08
N LEU A 158 8.69 14.12 33.91
CA LEU A 158 7.42 14.77 33.54
C LEU A 158 6.19 13.94 33.94
N GLY A 159 6.40 12.72 34.45
CA GLY A 159 5.33 11.79 34.84
C GLY A 159 4.39 11.44 33.68
N SER A 160 4.87 11.54 32.44
CA SER A 160 4.05 11.42 31.22
C SER A 160 4.90 10.87 30.06
N PRO A 161 4.36 10.02 29.17
CA PRO A 161 5.13 9.47 28.06
C PRO A 161 5.64 10.55 27.11
N VAL A 162 6.97 10.57 26.89
CA VAL A 162 7.65 11.49 25.98
C VAL A 162 8.15 10.72 24.77
N HIS A 163 7.88 11.25 23.58
CA HIS A 163 8.41 10.72 22.32
C HIS A 163 9.24 11.79 21.60
N ILE A 164 10.43 11.42 21.12
CA ILE A 164 11.36 12.30 20.43
C ILE A 164 11.59 11.77 19.02
N GLU A 165 11.02 12.47 18.04
CA GLU A 165 11.34 12.31 16.64
C GLU A 165 12.54 13.19 16.30
N TYR A 166 13.53 12.68 15.58
CA TYR A 166 14.68 13.46 15.16
C TYR A 166 15.02 13.22 13.70
N THR A 167 15.47 14.29 13.05
CA THR A 167 15.82 14.31 11.63
C THR A 167 17.33 14.12 11.46
N ARG A 168 17.75 13.64 10.29
CA ARG A 168 19.17 13.39 9.96
C ARG A 168 20.04 14.66 10.00
N ARG A 169 19.43 15.86 9.98
CA ARG A 169 20.10 17.16 10.03
C ARG A 169 20.22 17.76 11.44
N GLY A 170 19.83 17.03 12.48
CA GLY A 170 20.02 17.45 13.88
C GLY A 170 18.84 18.20 14.51
N GLY A 171 17.80 18.55 13.74
CA GLY A 171 16.53 19.05 14.28
C GLY A 171 15.58 17.91 14.65
N GLY A 172 14.59 18.16 15.50
CA GLY A 172 13.63 17.14 15.93
C GLY A 172 12.35 17.73 16.52
N ARG A 173 11.40 16.85 16.84
CA ARG A 173 10.15 17.16 17.52
C ARG A 173 10.04 16.29 18.77
N MET A 174 9.79 16.93 19.90
CA MET A 174 9.41 16.24 21.14
C MET A 174 7.91 16.38 21.34
N SER A 175 7.24 15.25 21.57
CA SER A 175 5.80 15.16 21.79
C SER A 175 5.55 14.53 23.16
N ILE A 176 4.69 15.14 23.98
CA ILE A 176 4.33 14.64 25.31
C ILE A 176 2.83 14.34 25.29
N ARG A 177 2.43 13.11 25.66
CA ARG A 177 1.01 12.77 25.81
C ARG A 177 0.56 13.00 27.25
N PHE A 178 -0.59 13.64 27.42
CA PHE A 178 -1.24 13.85 28.71
C PHE A 178 -2.65 13.24 28.68
N GLY A 179 -3.13 12.73 29.83
CA GLY A 179 -4.43 12.08 29.92
C GLY A 179 -5.57 13.00 30.38
N SER A 180 -5.24 14.13 31.01
CA SER A 180 -6.19 15.11 31.52
C SER A 180 -5.63 16.54 31.47
N LEU A 181 -6.49 17.54 31.68
CA LEU A 181 -6.04 18.93 31.82
C LEU A 181 -5.14 19.12 33.04
N ASP A 182 -5.39 18.39 34.13
CA ASP A 182 -4.55 18.41 35.33
C ASP A 182 -3.15 17.82 35.05
N ASP A 183 -3.07 16.77 34.22
CA ASP A 183 -1.80 16.21 33.76
C ASP A 183 -1.01 17.24 32.94
N LEU A 184 -1.69 17.97 32.05
CA LEU A 184 -1.07 19.03 31.25
C LEU A 184 -0.53 20.16 32.15
N GLU A 185 -1.29 20.58 33.16
CA GLU A 185 -0.86 21.60 34.12
C GLU A 185 0.34 21.14 34.96
N ARG A 186 0.35 19.87 35.41
CA ARG A 186 1.50 19.27 36.09
C ARG A 186 2.75 19.27 35.20
N ILE A 187 2.61 18.87 33.93
CA ILE A 187 3.72 18.87 32.95
C ILE A 187 4.23 20.30 32.73
N TYR A 188 3.33 21.26 32.56
CA TYR A 188 3.65 22.67 32.40
C TYR A 188 4.48 23.22 33.58
N ARG A 189 4.05 22.95 34.82
CA ARG A 189 4.80 23.34 36.03
C ARG A 189 6.16 22.64 36.12
N SER A 190 6.25 21.36 35.75
CA SER A 190 7.52 20.60 35.75
C SER A 190 8.52 21.14 34.70
N LEU A 191 8.03 21.66 33.57
CA LEU A 191 8.85 22.24 32.50
C LEU A 191 9.37 23.65 32.81
N LEU A 192 8.56 24.49 33.46
CA LEU A 192 8.96 25.84 33.83
C LEU A 192 9.87 25.88 35.07
N GLY A 193 9.99 24.77 35.79
CA GLY A 193 10.51 24.77 37.16
C GLY A 193 9.52 25.47 38.09
N GLY A 194 9.50 25.08 39.36
CA GLY A 194 8.83 25.90 40.38
C GLY A 194 9.37 27.33 40.37
#